data_AF-A0A257GXI1-F1
#
_entry.id   AF-A0A257GXI1-F1
#
_cell.length_a   1.000
_cell.length_b   1.000
_cell.length_c   1.000
_cell.angle_alpha   90.00
_cell.angle_beta   90.00
_cell.angle_gamma   90.00
#
_symmetry.space_group_name_H-M   'P 1'
#
loop_
_entity.id
_entity.type
_entity.pdbx_description
1 polymer ?
#
loop_
_entity_poly.entity_id
_entity_poly.type
_entity_poly.pdbx_seq_one_letter_code
_entity_poly.pdbx_strand_id
1 'polypeptide(L)'
;QFHPPLVVQAKVAVASACHAHGKVPSHCVVTELKDAAVLEQSARFASRSLGYTRMWSIHPTQIRAILRAFAPEANEVGLAADVIAAGHEKSWAPIALAGRLHDRASYRYFWQVLERAYRAGVPLPGAARPFFSDASNAS
;
A
#
# COMPACT_ATOMS: atom_id res chain seq x y z
N GLN A 1 18.25 -14.92 4.30
CA GLN A 1 18.90 -13.69 4.79
C GLN A 1 18.50 -13.52 6.26
N PHE A 2 19.46 -13.47 7.18
CA PHE A 2 19.16 -13.24 8.60
C PHE A 2 18.85 -11.76 8.82
N HIS A 3 17.78 -11.46 9.56
CA HIS A 3 17.42 -10.11 9.94
C HIS A 3 17.89 -9.88 11.37
N PRO A 4 18.91 -9.04 11.62
CA PRO A 4 19.39 -8.79 12.98
C PRO A 4 18.24 -8.22 13.83
N PRO A 5 17.86 -8.85 14.96
CA PRO A 5 16.65 -8.48 15.70
C PRO A 5 16.61 -7.00 16.12
N LEU A 6 17.75 -6.43 16.53
CA LEU A 6 17.84 -5.01 16.90
C LEU A 6 17.64 -4.07 15.72
N VAL A 7 18.07 -4.45 14.51
CA VAL A 7 17.84 -3.65 13.30
C VAL A 7 16.36 -3.69 12.92
N VAL A 8 15.70 -4.84 13.05
CA VAL A 8 14.25 -4.97 12.82
C VAL A 8 13.49 -4.10 13.82
N GLN A 9 13.80 -4.23 15.11
CA GLN A 9 13.18 -3.44 16.17
C GLN A 9 13.32 -1.94 15.89
N ALA A 10 14.53 -1.46 15.58
CA ALA A 10 14.77 -0.05 15.29
C ALA A 10 13.95 0.45 14.09
N LYS A 11 13.90 -0.34 13.02
CA LYS A 11 13.11 0.00 11.82
C LYS A 11 11.61 0.06 12.10
N VAL A 12 11.08 -0.91 12.85
CA VAL A 12 9.66 -0.91 13.26
C VAL A 12 9.36 0.27 14.17
N ALA A 13 10.24 0.60 15.11
CA ALA A 13 10.05 1.75 16.00
C ALA A 13 9.96 3.07 15.22
N VAL A 14 10.82 3.27 14.22
CA VAL A 14 10.75 4.43 13.30
C VAL A 14 9.43 4.45 12.55
N ALA A 15 9.03 3.32 11.95
CA ALA A 15 7.78 3.26 11.19
C ALA A 15 6.55 3.56 12.06
N SER A 16 6.47 2.97 13.24
CA SER A 16 5.42 3.20 14.22
C SER A 16 5.33 4.67 14.64
N ALA A 17 6.47 5.31 14.95
CA ALA A 17 6.50 6.73 15.29
C ALA A 17 6.03 7.61 14.12
N CYS A 18 6.44 7.30 12.89
CA CYS A 18 5.95 8.03 11.72
C CYS A 18 4.43 7.90 11.57
N HIS A 19 3.87 6.69 11.65
CA HIS A 19 2.42 6.48 11.54
C HIS A 19 1.64 7.19 12.65
N ALA A 20 2.13 7.15 13.90
CA ALA A 20 1.51 7.82 15.03
C ALA A 20 1.41 9.35 14.85
N HIS A 21 2.32 9.94 14.08
CA HIS A 21 2.39 11.39 13.83
C HIS A 21 2.06 11.79 12.38
N GLY A 22 1.45 10.89 11.59
CA GLY A 22 1.06 11.18 10.20
C GLY A 22 2.25 11.52 9.29
N LYS A 23 3.45 11.02 9.61
CA LYS A 23 4.68 11.19 8.80
C LYS A 23 4.90 9.97 7.91
N VAL A 24 5.63 10.17 6.82
CA VAL A 24 5.97 9.09 5.87
C VAL A 24 7.23 8.36 6.37
N PRO A 25 7.15 7.09 6.79
CA PRO A 25 8.33 6.30 7.06
C PRO A 25 9.07 5.98 5.76
N SER A 26 10.34 6.39 5.68
CA SER A 26 11.21 6.16 4.51
C SER A 26 12.33 5.18 4.83
N HIS A 27 12.36 4.06 4.11
CA HIS A 27 13.36 3.03 4.29
C HIS A 27 14.69 3.44 3.65
N CYS A 28 15.80 3.01 4.25
CA CYS A 28 17.13 3.24 3.73
C CYS A 28 17.37 2.54 2.38
N VAL A 29 18.52 2.86 1.78
CA VAL A 29 18.97 2.27 0.51
C VAL A 29 19.33 0.80 0.70
N VAL A 30 19.18 0.02 -0.36
CA VAL A 30 19.76 -1.32 -0.48
C VAL A 30 20.90 -1.23 -1.48
N THR A 31 22.04 -1.83 -1.13
CA THR A 31 23.28 -1.76 -1.92
C THR A 31 23.33 -2.79 -3.05
N GLU A 32 22.32 -3.64 -3.18
CA GLU A 32 22.15 -4.54 -4.33
C GLU A 32 21.82 -3.74 -5.59
N LEU A 33 22.59 -3.97 -6.65
CA LEU A 33 22.50 -3.24 -7.92
C LEU A 33 22.26 -4.15 -9.13
N LYS A 34 22.63 -5.43 -9.02
CA LYS A 34 22.64 -6.40 -10.12
C LYS A 34 21.42 -7.30 -10.07
N ASP A 35 21.03 -7.74 -8.88
CA ASP A 35 19.89 -8.64 -8.70
C ASP A 35 18.61 -7.86 -8.38
N ALA A 36 17.79 -7.67 -9.41
CA ALA A 36 16.51 -6.98 -9.28
C ALA A 36 15.50 -7.76 -8.41
N ALA A 37 15.59 -9.09 -8.33
CA ALA A 37 14.67 -9.90 -7.54
C ALA A 37 14.99 -9.77 -6.04
N VAL A 38 16.28 -9.80 -5.67
CA VAL A 38 16.73 -9.56 -4.28
C VAL A 38 16.36 -8.15 -3.82
N LEU A 39 16.54 -7.15 -4.70
CA LEU A 39 16.11 -5.78 -4.43
C LEU A 39 14.58 -5.70 -4.23
N GLU A 40 13.79 -6.29 -5.12
CA GLU A 40 12.33 -6.26 -5.03
C GLU A 40 11.85 -6.95 -3.75
N GLN A 41 12.45 -8.08 -3.38
CA GLN A 41 12.14 -8.78 -2.12
C GLN A 41 12.47 -7.91 -0.89
N SER A 42 13.60 -7.22 -0.90
CA SER A 42 13.99 -6.30 0.19
C SER A 42 13.00 -5.14 0.32
N ALA A 43 12.56 -4.58 -0.81
CA ALA A 43 11.56 -3.52 -0.87
C ALA A 43 10.18 -4.02 -0.41
N ARG A 44 9.78 -5.25 -0.77
CA ARG A 44 8.54 -5.89 -0.29
C ARG A 44 8.57 -6.12 1.22
N PHE A 45 9.70 -6.56 1.77
CA PHE A 45 9.84 -6.71 3.21
C PHE A 45 9.70 -5.37 3.94
N ALA A 46 10.35 -4.32 3.43
CA ALA A 46 10.22 -2.97 3.98
C ALA A 46 8.75 -2.49 3.95
N SER A 47 8.05 -2.68 2.84
CA SER A 47 6.68 -2.20 2.68
C SER A 47 5.63 -3.04 3.45
N ARG A 48 5.75 -4.37 3.42
CA ARG A 48 4.72 -5.29 3.94
C ARG A 48 4.95 -5.75 5.37
N SER A 49 6.22 -5.88 5.79
CA SER A 49 6.53 -6.41 7.13
C SER A 49 6.92 -5.31 8.11
N LEU A 50 7.53 -4.21 7.63
CA LEU A 50 8.04 -3.15 8.49
C LEU A 50 7.19 -1.86 8.44
N GLY A 51 6.17 -1.79 7.57
CA GLY A 51 5.24 -0.67 7.49
C GLY A 51 5.82 0.59 6.84
N TYR A 52 6.90 0.49 6.07
CA TYR A 52 7.42 1.63 5.32
C TYR A 52 6.53 1.95 4.11
N THR A 53 6.41 3.23 3.77
CA THR A 53 5.62 3.68 2.61
C THR A 53 6.46 4.43 1.57
N ARG A 54 7.77 4.56 1.81
CA ARG A 54 8.78 5.08 0.88
C ARG A 54 10.09 4.31 1.04
N MET A 55 10.91 4.27 -0.01
CA MET A 55 12.27 3.73 0.04
C MET A 55 13.20 4.55 -0.86
N TRP A 56 14.46 4.70 -0.43
CA TRP A 56 15.47 5.42 -1.19
C TRP A 56 16.05 4.53 -2.30
N SER A 57 16.40 5.16 -3.41
CA SER A 57 17.11 4.54 -4.53
C SER A 57 18.48 5.20 -4.67
N ILE A 58 19.51 4.41 -4.95
CA ILE A 58 20.87 4.87 -5.26
C ILE A 58 21.24 4.68 -6.73
N HIS A 59 20.36 4.03 -7.50
CA HIS A 59 20.60 3.77 -8.92
C HIS A 59 19.29 3.67 -9.70
N PRO A 60 19.20 4.21 -10.93
CA PRO A 60 17.96 4.21 -11.72
C PRO A 60 17.33 2.83 -11.93
N THR A 61 18.13 1.77 -12.02
CA THR A 61 17.62 0.39 -12.16
C THR A 61 16.78 -0.07 -10.96
N GLN A 62 16.96 0.54 -9.79
CA GLN A 62 16.21 0.19 -8.59
C GLN A 62 14.79 0.77 -8.58
N ILE A 63 14.54 1.86 -9.31
CA ILE A 63 13.31 2.65 -9.20
C ILE A 63 12.08 1.79 -9.50
N ARG A 64 12.08 1.05 -10.61
CA ARG A 64 10.92 0.25 -11.03
C ARG A 64 10.61 -0.88 -10.05
N ALA A 65 11.64 -1.55 -9.53
CA ALA A 65 11.47 -2.61 -8.53
C ALA A 65 10.90 -2.06 -7.21
N ILE A 66 11.42 -0.91 -6.75
CA ILE A 66 10.89 -0.23 -5.55
C ILE A 66 9.43 0.16 -5.76
N LEU A 67 9.09 0.80 -6.89
CA LEU A 67 7.71 1.19 -7.18
C LEU A 67 6.75 0.00 -7.19
N ARG A 68 7.13 -1.11 -7.84
CA ARG A 68 6.32 -2.35 -7.85
C ARG A 68 6.13 -2.93 -6.45
N ALA A 69 7.18 -2.97 -5.63
CA ALA A 69 7.12 -3.53 -4.28
C ALA A 69 6.26 -2.71 -3.30
N PHE A 70 6.13 -1.40 -3.54
CA PHE A 70 5.34 -0.48 -2.71
C PHE A 70 3.92 -0.25 -3.24
N ALA A 71 3.63 -0.67 -4.47
CA ALA A 71 2.28 -0.68 -5.02
C ALA A 71 1.41 -1.76 -4.35
N PRO A 72 0.11 -1.50 -4.10
CA PRO A 72 -0.86 -2.52 -3.72
C PRO A 72 -0.92 -3.67 -4.72
N GLU A 73 -1.20 -4.89 -4.24
CA GLU A 73 -1.33 -6.05 -5.12
C GLU A 73 -2.72 -6.07 -5.79
N ALA A 74 -2.82 -6.65 -6.99
CA ALA A 74 -4.08 -6.62 -7.76
C ALA A 74 -5.26 -7.29 -7.03
N ASN A 75 -5.01 -8.37 -6.29
CA ASN A 75 -6.01 -9.03 -5.43
C ASN A 75 -6.45 -8.14 -4.26
N GLU A 76 -5.52 -7.40 -3.65
CA GLU A 76 -5.79 -6.45 -2.57
C GLU A 76 -6.65 -5.30 -3.08
N VAL A 77 -6.35 -4.78 -4.27
CA VAL A 77 -7.13 -3.74 -4.95
C VAL A 77 -8.53 -4.25 -5.34
N GLY A 78 -8.62 -5.50 -5.84
CA GLY A 78 -9.90 -6.14 -6.15
C GLY A 78 -10.79 -6.25 -4.93
N LEU A 79 -10.28 -6.83 -3.85
CA LEU A 79 -11.02 -6.94 -2.58
C LEU A 79 -11.41 -5.56 -2.03
N ALA A 80 -10.50 -4.58 -2.10
CA ALA A 80 -10.79 -3.22 -1.66
C ALA A 80 -11.94 -2.60 -2.45
N ALA A 81 -11.95 -2.79 -3.77
CA ALA A 81 -13.03 -2.30 -4.63
C ALA A 81 -14.37 -2.94 -4.27
N ASP A 82 -14.41 -4.26 -4.07
CA ASP A 82 -15.63 -4.99 -3.72
C ASP A 82 -16.19 -4.56 -2.35
N VAL A 83 -15.31 -4.44 -1.34
CA VAL A 83 -15.71 -4.01 0.01
C VAL A 83 -16.25 -2.57 -0.01
N ILE A 84 -15.57 -1.66 -0.71
CA ILE A 84 -15.98 -0.26 -0.79
C ILE A 84 -17.29 -0.11 -1.56
N ALA A 85 -17.46 -0.82 -2.68
CA ALA A 85 -18.70 -0.79 -3.45
C ALA A 85 -19.90 -1.34 -2.65
N ALA A 86 -19.74 -2.50 -2.02
CA ALA A 86 -20.80 -3.07 -1.18
C ALA A 86 -21.12 -2.20 0.04
N GLY A 87 -20.10 -1.58 0.65
CA GLY A 87 -20.29 -0.60 1.72
C GLY A 87 -21.08 0.61 1.24
N HIS A 88 -20.75 1.15 0.07
CA HIS A 88 -21.45 2.27 -0.55
C HIS A 88 -22.93 1.95 -0.86
N GLU A 89 -23.22 0.79 -1.44
CA GLU A 89 -24.58 0.30 -1.71
C GLU A 89 -25.45 0.18 -0.45
N LYS A 90 -24.81 -0.11 0.70
CA LYS A 90 -25.47 -0.19 2.01
C LYS A 90 -25.37 1.11 2.82
N SER A 91 -25.13 2.24 2.16
CA SER A 91 -25.01 3.56 2.80
C SER A 91 -24.01 3.57 3.96
N TRP A 92 -22.91 2.83 3.79
CA TRP A 92 -21.82 2.65 4.77
C TRP A 92 -22.24 1.99 6.09
N ALA A 93 -23.35 1.24 6.09
CA ALA A 93 -23.67 0.29 7.14
C ALA A 93 -22.68 -0.90 7.14
N PRO A 94 -22.55 -1.65 8.25
CA PRO A 94 -21.75 -2.87 8.26
C PRO A 94 -22.27 -3.90 7.24
N ILE A 95 -21.35 -4.59 6.56
CA ILE A 95 -21.65 -5.62 5.56
C ILE A 95 -20.94 -6.94 5.91
N ALA A 96 -21.47 -8.05 5.40
CA ALA A 96 -20.75 -9.32 5.37
C ALA A 96 -20.34 -9.63 3.93
N LEU A 97 -19.04 -9.79 3.68
CA LEU A 97 -18.49 -10.15 2.37
C LEU A 97 -17.44 -11.26 2.53
N ALA A 98 -17.52 -12.30 1.70
CA ALA A 98 -16.62 -13.47 1.77
C ALA A 98 -16.47 -14.06 3.19
N GLY A 99 -17.56 -14.07 3.97
CA GLY A 99 -17.58 -14.59 5.34
C GLY A 99 -16.93 -13.68 6.39
N ARG A 100 -16.62 -12.41 6.08
CA ARG A 100 -16.05 -11.43 7.00
C ARG A 100 -16.96 -10.22 7.17
N LEU A 101 -17.06 -9.72 8.41
CA LEU A 101 -17.73 -8.47 8.73
C LEU A 101 -16.82 -7.30 8.35
N HIS A 102 -17.37 -6.34 7.63
CA HIS A 102 -16.72 -5.09 7.29
C HIS A 102 -17.56 -3.92 7.79
N ASP A 103 -16.88 -2.96 8.39
CA ASP A 103 -17.45 -1.73 8.94
C ASP A 103 -16.61 -0.51 8.54
N ARG A 104 -16.94 0.66 9.09
CA ARG A 104 -16.21 1.91 8.85
C ARG A 104 -14.72 1.83 9.16
N ALA A 105 -14.31 1.05 10.15
CA ALA A 105 -12.88 0.90 10.47
C ALA A 105 -12.17 0.16 9.33
N SER A 106 -12.75 -0.93 8.83
CA SER A 106 -12.20 -1.66 7.69
C SER A 106 -12.31 -0.88 6.37
N TYR A 107 -13.38 -0.11 6.15
CA TYR A 107 -13.54 0.73 4.96
C TYR A 107 -12.42 1.76 4.83
N ARG A 108 -11.98 2.36 5.94
CA ARG A 108 -10.84 3.29 5.92
C ARG A 108 -9.56 2.63 5.40
N TYR A 109 -9.32 1.38 5.78
CA TYR A 109 -8.17 0.62 5.28
C TYR A 109 -8.29 0.37 3.77
N PHE A 110 -9.42 -0.18 3.33
CA PHE A 110 -9.61 -0.48 1.90
C PHE A 110 -9.63 0.78 1.02
N TRP A 111 -10.14 1.89 1.54
CA TRP A 111 -10.04 3.19 0.86
C TRP A 111 -8.58 3.61 0.66
N GLN A 112 -7.73 3.50 1.69
CA GLN A 112 -6.30 3.79 1.57
C GLN A 112 -5.59 2.89 0.56
N VAL A 113 -6.00 1.62 0.44
CA VAL A 113 -5.51 0.72 -0.60
C VAL A 113 -5.84 1.26 -1.99
N LEU A 114 -7.10 1.66 -2.23
CA LEU A 114 -7.52 2.21 -3.52
C LEU A 114 -6.84 3.56 -3.83
N GLU A 115 -6.70 4.46 -2.86
CA GLU A 115 -5.95 5.71 -3.02
C GLU A 115 -4.49 5.47 -3.42
N ARG A 116 -3.84 4.49 -2.77
CA ARG A 116 -2.46 4.12 -3.11
C ARG A 116 -2.36 3.50 -4.49
N ALA A 117 -3.31 2.65 -4.87
CA ALA A 117 -3.38 2.05 -6.19
C ALA A 117 -3.53 3.12 -7.27
N TYR A 118 -4.46 4.07 -7.08
CA TYR A 118 -4.68 5.21 -7.96
C TYR A 118 -3.40 6.05 -8.13
N ARG A 119 -2.78 6.47 -7.02
CA ARG A 119 -1.55 7.28 -7.06
C ARG A 119 -0.35 6.55 -7.67
N ALA A 120 -0.30 5.23 -7.56
CA ALA A 120 0.74 4.40 -8.16
C ALA A 120 0.47 4.06 -9.64
N GLY A 121 -0.66 4.49 -10.21
CA GLY A 121 -1.06 4.15 -11.57
C GLY A 121 -1.46 2.69 -11.75
N VAL A 122 -1.81 2.00 -10.65
CA VAL A 122 -2.35 0.63 -10.72
C VAL A 122 -3.80 0.72 -11.21
N PRO A 123 -4.19 -0.05 -12.24
CA PRO A 123 -5.56 -0.02 -12.75
C PRO A 123 -6.59 -0.34 -11.67
N LEU A 124 -7.59 0.52 -11.52
CA LEU A 124 -8.70 0.29 -10.60
C LEU A 124 -9.81 -0.56 -11.27
N PRO A 125 -10.36 -1.55 -10.55
CA PRO A 125 -11.56 -2.28 -10.97
C PRO A 125 -12.74 -1.34 -11.22
N GLY A 126 -13.65 -1.74 -12.12
CA GLY A 126 -14.80 -0.91 -12.51
C GLY A 126 -15.62 -0.40 -11.32
N ALA A 127 -15.83 -1.24 -10.30
CA ALA A 127 -16.55 -0.90 -9.08
C ALA A 127 -15.91 0.25 -8.28
N ALA A 128 -14.59 0.42 -8.36
CA ALA A 128 -13.88 1.49 -7.65
C ALA A 128 -13.72 2.78 -8.47
N ARG A 129 -13.79 2.71 -9.81
CA ARG A 129 -13.52 3.86 -10.70
C ARG A 129 -14.36 5.11 -10.40
N PRO A 130 -15.68 5.02 -10.11
CA PRO A 130 -16.50 6.21 -9.84
C PRO A 130 -16.01 7.05 -8.65
N PHE A 131 -15.26 6.46 -7.73
CA PHE A 131 -14.73 7.14 -6.55
C PHE A 131 -13.44 7.93 -6.81
N PHE A 132 -12.79 7.70 -7.96
CA PHE A 132 -11.47 8.27 -8.29
C PHE A 132 -11.42 8.91 -9.67
N SER A 133 -12.54 8.96 -10.40
CA SER A 133 -12.65 9.78 -11.61
C SER A 133 -12.60 11.25 -11.21
N ASP A 134 -11.63 12.00 -11.74
CA ASP A 134 -11.49 13.43 -11.48
C ASP A 134 -12.84 14.16 -11.65
N ALA A 135 -13.14 15.05 -10.72
CA ALA A 135 -14.08 16.15 -10.91
C ALA A 135 -13.51 17.20 -11.90
N SER A 136 -12.95 16.75 -13.03
CA SER A 136 -12.38 17.58 -14.10
C SER A 136 -13.37 17.79 -15.25
N ASN A 137 -14.67 17.83 -14.94
CA ASN A 137 -15.76 18.29 -15.82
C ASN A 137 -16.84 19.05 -15.01
N ALA A 138 -16.41 19.87 -14.05
CA ALA A 138 -17.25 20.94 -13.51
C ALA A 138 -16.69 22.28 -14.00
N SER A 139 -16.92 22.56 -15.28
CA SER A 139 -16.82 23.88 -15.90
C SER A 139 -18.13 24.63 -15.72
#